data_AF-A0A059X6L8-F1
#
_entry.id   AF-A0A059X6L8-F1
#
_cell.length_a   1.000
_cell.length_b   1.000
_cell.length_c   1.000
_cell.angle_alpha   90.00
_cell.angle_beta   90.00
_cell.angle_gamma   90.00
#
_symmetry.space_group_name_H-M   'P 1'
#
loop_
_entity.id
_entity.type
_entity.pdbx_description
1 polymer ?
#
loop_
_entity_poly.entity_id
_entity_poly.type
_entity_poly.pdbx_seq_one_letter_code
_entity_poly.pdbx_strand_id
1 'polypeptide(L)'
;MEKHKRILGILYIISAVTSALALMFLNVIFSMIFTFAASKASGEEVAILGLISSLLRWIPTVFILVFAIPSLIAGLGLLSNKSWAMTLALVMGCFKLFSFPIGTGIAIYTIWVYTEDHKTKIHPSNA
;
A
#
# COMPACT_ATOMS: atom_id res chain seq x y z
N MET A 1 12.46 -6.27 -20.76
CA MET A 1 12.40 -5.96 -19.31
C MET A 1 11.80 -4.60 -18.97
N GLU A 2 12.15 -3.53 -19.68
CA GLU A 2 11.62 -2.17 -19.43
C GLU A 2 10.08 -2.08 -19.40
N LYS A 3 9.40 -2.74 -20.34
CA LYS A 3 7.92 -2.79 -20.39
C LYS A 3 7.31 -3.39 -19.11
N HIS A 4 7.88 -4.48 -18.60
CA HIS A 4 7.37 -5.17 -17.41
C HIS A 4 7.61 -4.36 -16.14
N LYS A 5 8.77 -3.71 -16.00
CA LYS A 5 9.03 -2.75 -14.91
C LYS A 5 8.04 -1.59 -14.92
N ARG A 6 7.72 -1.07 -16.12
CA ARG A 6 6.75 0.00 -16.28
C ARG A 6 5.34 -0.44 -15.86
N ILE A 7 4.87 -1.60 -16.30
CA ILE A 7 3.57 -2.17 -15.89
C ILE A 7 3.55 -2.37 -14.38
N LEU A 8 4.61 -2.94 -13.81
CA LEU A 8 4.74 -3.15 -12.37
C LEU A 8 4.67 -1.83 -11.61
N GLY A 9 5.38 -0.79 -12.06
CA GLY A 9 5.35 0.54 -11.46
C GLY A 9 3.93 1.14 -11.42
N ILE A 10 3.17 1.00 -12.51
CA ILE A 10 1.77 1.43 -12.58
C ILE A 10 0.90 0.65 -11.58
N LEU A 11 1.07 -0.67 -11.46
CA LEU A 11 0.33 -1.49 -10.49
C LEU A 11 0.60 -1.05 -9.03
N TYR A 12 1.84 -0.71 -8.70
CA TYR A 12 2.17 -0.19 -7.37
C TYR A 12 1.53 1.17 -7.10
N ILE A 13 1.52 2.07 -8.09
CA ILE A 13 0.87 3.39 -7.97
C ILE A 13 -0.63 3.24 -7.79
N ILE A 14 -1.30 2.48 -8.67
CA ILE A 14 -2.75 2.27 -8.61
C ILE A 14 -3.12 1.63 -7.26
N SER A 15 -2.44 0.56 -6.88
CA SER A 15 -2.74 -0.10 -5.61
C SER A 15 -2.49 0.81 -4.40
N ALA A 16 -1.44 1.62 -4.39
CA ALA A 16 -1.19 2.59 -3.32
C ALA A 16 -2.31 3.64 -3.22
N VAL A 17 -2.71 4.22 -4.36
CA VAL A 17 -3.77 5.23 -4.42
C VAL A 17 -5.12 4.64 -4.02
N THR A 18 -5.48 3.47 -4.56
CA THR A 18 -6.74 2.78 -4.21
C THR A 18 -6.79 2.42 -2.73
N SER A 19 -5.71 1.88 -2.16
CA SER A 19 -5.66 1.55 -0.73
C SER A 19 -5.73 2.80 0.15
N ALA A 20 -5.04 3.89 -0.23
CA ALA A 20 -5.11 5.15 0.50
C ALA A 20 -6.52 5.73 0.49
N LEU A 21 -7.17 5.79 -0.68
CA LEU A 21 -8.54 6.27 -0.81
C LEU A 21 -9.54 5.41 -0.01
N ALA A 22 -9.41 4.08 -0.07
CA ALA A 22 -10.25 3.17 0.70
C ALA A 22 -10.10 3.39 2.21
N LEU A 23 -8.86 3.56 2.70
CA LEU A 23 -8.59 3.84 4.11
C LEU A 23 -9.10 5.21 4.55
N MET A 24 -8.98 6.25 3.72
CA MET A 24 -9.53 7.58 4.00
C MET A 24 -11.05 7.54 4.05
N PHE A 25 -11.69 6.87 3.09
CA PHE A 25 -13.14 6.69 3.06
C PHE A 25 -13.65 5.94 4.30
N LEU A 26 -12.97 4.86 4.68
CA LEU A 26 -13.28 4.11 5.89
C LEU A 26 -13.14 4.97 7.16
N ASN A 27 -12.12 5.82 7.23
CA ASN A 27 -11.91 6.75 8.36
C ASN A 27 -13.09 7.73 8.51
N VAL A 28 -13.60 8.26 7.40
CA VAL A 28 -14.79 9.14 7.39
C VAL A 28 -16.03 8.40 7.90
N ILE A 29 -16.27 7.18 7.43
CA ILE A 29 -17.39 6.35 7.90
C ILE A 29 -17.29 6.09 9.41
N PHE A 30 -16.13 5.64 9.90
CA PHE A 30 -15.93 5.44 11.33
C PHE A 30 -16.16 6.73 12.12
N SER A 31 -15.61 7.86 11.67
CA SER A 31 -15.81 9.13 12.36
C SER A 31 -17.30 9.50 12.44
N MET A 32 -18.07 9.24 11.39
CA MET A 32 -19.52 9.47 11.38
C MET A 32 -20.24 8.58 12.39
N ILE A 33 -19.93 7.28 12.42
CA ILE A 33 -20.52 6.31 13.36
C ILE A 33 -20.19 6.70 14.81
N PHE A 34 -18.93 7.00 15.12
CA PHE A 34 -18.51 7.37 16.47
C PHE A 34 -19.15 8.69 16.93
N THR A 35 -19.28 9.67 16.03
CA THR A 35 -19.94 10.95 16.35
C THR A 35 -21.43 10.74 16.64
N PHE A 36 -22.10 9.89 15.86
CA PHE A 36 -23.50 9.55 16.08
C PHE A 36 -23.72 8.72 17.35
N ALA A 37 -22.79 7.81 17.69
CA ALA A 37 -22.84 7.08 18.95
C ALA A 37 -22.64 8.02 20.15
N ALA A 38 -21.68 8.94 20.06
CA ALA A 38 -21.41 9.93 21.10
C ALA A 38 -22.58 10.89 21.32
N SER A 39 -23.36 11.24 20.29
CA SER A 39 -24.53 12.11 20.46
C SER A 39 -25.71 11.46 21.19
N LYS A 40 -25.71 10.13 21.32
CA LYS A 40 -26.71 9.35 22.07
C LYS A 40 -26.22 8.90 23.45
N ALA A 41 -24.93 9.02 23.72
CA ALA A 41 -24.30 8.63 24.97
C ALA A 41 -24.39 9.76 26.01
N SER A 42 -24.25 9.43 27.29
CA SER A 42 -24.25 10.43 28.37
C SER A 42 -23.17 10.15 29.41
N GLY A 43 -22.62 11.21 30.01
CA GLY A 43 -21.62 11.11 31.07
C GLY A 43 -20.33 10.39 30.64
N GLU A 44 -20.00 9.31 31.34
CA GLU A 44 -18.74 8.56 31.22
C GLU A 44 -18.60 7.84 29.88
N GLU A 45 -19.70 7.44 29.24
CA GLU A 45 -19.71 6.76 27.95
C GLU A 45 -19.12 7.64 26.82
N VAL A 46 -19.36 8.95 26.88
CA VAL A 46 -18.83 9.91 25.89
C VAL A 46 -17.30 9.99 25.99
N ALA A 47 -16.75 9.95 27.20
CA ALA A 47 -15.31 9.98 27.42
C ALA A 47 -14.63 8.72 26.86
N ILE A 48 -15.22 7.55 27.09
CA ILE A 48 -14.71 6.27 26.59
C ILE A 48 -14.77 6.22 25.06
N LEU A 49 -15.90 6.61 24.45
CA LEU A 49 -16.05 6.67 22.99
C LEU A 49 -15.08 7.70 22.35
N GLY A 50 -14.84 8.82 23.01
CA GLY A 50 -13.85 9.82 22.60
C GLY A 50 -12.43 9.26 22.55
N LEU A 51 -12.01 8.52 23.59
CA LEU A 51 -10.69 7.88 23.62
C LEU A 51 -10.54 6.82 22.52
N ILE A 52 -11.52 5.95 22.36
CA ILE A 52 -11.49 4.89 21.33
C ILE A 52 -11.43 5.51 19.93
N SER A 53 -12.28 6.50 19.65
CA SER A 53 -12.30 7.15 18.33
C SER A 53 -11.00 7.89 18.02
N SER A 54 -10.38 8.52 19.01
CA SER A 54 -9.08 9.18 18.87
C SER A 54 -7.98 8.18 18.50
N LEU A 55 -7.90 7.05 19.20
CA LEU A 55 -6.93 5.99 18.91
C LEU A 55 -7.15 5.37 17.53
N LEU A 56 -8.40 5.06 17.19
CA LEU A 56 -8.76 4.43 15.92
C LEU A 56 -8.45 5.33 14.72
N ARG A 57 -8.54 6.65 14.86
CA ARG A 57 -8.25 7.62 13.80
C ARG A 57 -6.79 7.57 13.33
N TRP A 58 -5.85 7.21 14.20
CA TRP A 58 -4.43 7.11 13.85
C TRP A 58 -4.09 5.89 13.01
N ILE A 59 -4.87 4.80 13.11
CA ILE A 59 -4.57 3.53 12.44
C ILE A 59 -4.47 3.70 10.92
N PRO A 60 -5.47 4.28 10.21
CA PRO A 60 -5.36 4.49 8.76
C PRO A 60 -4.16 5.35 8.35
N THR A 61 -3.83 6.38 9.14
CA THR A 61 -2.69 7.26 8.87
C THR A 61 -1.37 6.51 8.92
N VAL A 62 -1.17 5.67 9.93
CA VAL A 62 0.04 4.84 10.05
C VAL A 62 0.11 3.83 8.90
N PHE A 63 -1.01 3.20 8.54
CA PHE A 63 -1.05 2.27 7.40
C PHE A 63 -0.70 2.95 6.07
N ILE A 64 -1.21 4.14 5.82
CA ILE A 64 -0.86 4.93 4.63
C ILE A 64 0.63 5.24 4.62
N LEU A 65 1.17 5.68 5.75
CA LEU A 65 2.57 6.08 5.87
C LEU A 65 3.54 4.91 5.68
N VAL A 66 3.20 3.72 6.20
CA VAL A 66 4.07 2.54 6.16
C VAL A 66 3.91 1.73 4.87
N PHE A 67 2.71 1.67 4.28
CA PHE A 67 2.45 0.81 3.12
C PHE A 67 2.16 1.58 1.84
N ALA A 68 1.30 2.60 1.88
CA ALA A 68 0.88 3.30 0.68
C ALA A 68 1.98 4.23 0.15
N ILE A 69 2.61 5.03 1.02
CA ILE A 69 3.70 5.94 0.62
C ILE A 69 4.89 5.16 0.04
N PRO A 70 5.44 4.12 0.69
CA PRO A 70 6.58 3.40 0.13
C PRO A 70 6.22 2.62 -1.13
N SER A 71 4.98 2.10 -1.24
CA SER A 71 4.49 1.50 -2.49
C SER A 71 4.43 2.52 -3.62
N LEU A 72 3.99 3.75 -3.34
CA LEU A 72 3.97 4.83 -4.32
C LEU A 72 5.38 5.22 -4.76
N ILE A 73 6.31 5.34 -3.81
CA ILE A 73 7.73 5.61 -4.08
C ILE A 73 8.35 4.49 -4.92
N ALA A 74 8.05 3.22 -4.61
CA ALA A 74 8.50 2.08 -5.40
C ALA A 74 8.00 2.17 -6.85
N GLY A 75 6.71 2.48 -7.02
CA GLY A 75 6.10 2.62 -8.34
C GLY A 75 6.72 3.76 -9.16
N LEU A 76 6.87 4.95 -8.56
CA LEU A 76 7.52 6.09 -9.21
C LEU A 76 9.00 5.83 -9.51
N GLY A 77 9.71 5.16 -8.61
CA GLY A 77 11.10 4.76 -8.80
C GLY A 77 11.27 3.77 -9.96
N LEU A 78 10.33 2.82 -10.12
CA LEU A 78 10.30 1.86 -11.23
C LEU A 78 10.06 2.58 -12.56
N LEU A 79 9.15 3.56 -12.60
CA LEU A 79 8.90 4.38 -13.80
C LEU A 79 10.09 5.28 -14.16
N SER A 80 10.87 5.68 -13.16
CA SER A 80 12.07 6.49 -13.34
C SER A 80 13.33 5.67 -13.58
N ASN A 81 13.20 4.35 -13.81
CA ASN A 81 14.30 3.40 -14.03
C ASN A 81 15.42 3.46 -12.98
N LYS A 82 15.06 3.70 -11.71
CA LYS A 82 16.01 3.73 -10.60
C LYS A 82 16.36 2.30 -10.16
N SER A 83 17.65 2.03 -9.95
CA SER A 83 18.15 0.71 -9.55
C SER A 83 17.64 0.24 -8.18
N TRP A 84 17.40 1.16 -7.23
CA TRP A 84 16.86 0.86 -5.90
C TRP A 84 15.37 0.53 -5.88
N ALA A 85 14.62 0.95 -6.92
CA ALA A 85 13.17 0.85 -6.93
C ALA A 85 12.68 -0.60 -6.96
N MET A 86 13.46 -1.47 -7.62
CA MET A 86 13.13 -2.89 -7.72
C MET A 86 13.19 -3.61 -6.37
N THR A 87 14.20 -3.30 -5.55
CA THR A 87 14.32 -3.84 -4.20
C THR A 87 13.18 -3.36 -3.31
N LEU A 88 12.83 -2.06 -3.37
CA LEU A 88 11.71 -1.52 -2.61
C LEU A 88 10.37 -2.14 -3.04
N ALA A 89 10.16 -2.32 -4.35
CA ALA A 89 9.00 -3.01 -4.88
C ALA A 89 8.92 -4.45 -4.37
N LEU A 90 10.04 -5.19 -4.34
CA LEU A 90 10.06 -6.55 -3.80
C LEU A 90 9.64 -6.61 -2.33
N VAL A 91 10.18 -5.72 -1.49
CA VAL A 91 9.82 -5.64 -0.06
C VAL A 91 8.33 -5.32 0.10
N MET A 92 7.82 -4.33 -0.64
CA MET A 92 6.40 -3.99 -0.62
C MET A 92 5.51 -5.11 -1.19
N GLY A 93 6.02 -5.86 -2.16
CA GLY A 93 5.37 -7.04 -2.73
C GLY A 93 5.15 -8.13 -1.69
N CYS A 94 6.15 -8.40 -0.86
CA CYS A 94 6.00 -9.35 0.26
C CYS A 94 4.86 -8.94 1.21
N PHE A 95 4.77 -7.65 1.56
CA PHE A 95 3.65 -7.17 2.38
C PHE A 95 2.30 -7.26 1.66
N LYS A 96 2.26 -7.09 0.33
CA LYS A 96 1.04 -7.23 -0.46
C LYS A 96 0.54 -8.68 -0.55
N LEU A 97 1.35 -9.70 -0.24
CA LEU A 97 0.87 -11.09 -0.17
C LEU A 97 -0.26 -11.30 0.83
N PHE A 98 -0.30 -10.50 1.91
CA PHE A 98 -1.38 -10.53 2.90
C PHE A 98 -2.72 -9.98 2.36
N SER A 99 -2.70 -9.31 1.22
CA SER A 99 -3.89 -8.76 0.55
C SER A 99 -4.32 -9.68 -0.60
N PHE A 100 -5.11 -10.70 -0.27
CA PHE A 100 -5.65 -11.64 -1.27
C PHE A 100 -6.97 -11.11 -1.87
N PRO A 101 -7.21 -11.25 -3.20
CA PRO A 101 -6.35 -11.87 -4.22
C PRO A 101 -5.42 -10.88 -4.96
N ILE A 102 -5.77 -9.58 -4.97
CA ILE A 102 -5.13 -8.59 -5.85
C ILE A 102 -3.67 -8.35 -5.45
N GLY A 103 -3.39 -8.17 -4.16
CA GLY A 103 -2.04 -7.95 -3.65
C GLY A 103 -1.13 -9.16 -3.88
N THR A 104 -1.66 -10.37 -3.75
CA THR A 104 -0.95 -11.61 -4.09
C THR A 104 -0.54 -11.65 -5.56
N GLY A 105 -1.44 -11.29 -6.48
CA GLY A 105 -1.11 -11.21 -7.91
C GLY A 105 0.02 -10.21 -8.21
N ILE A 106 -0.02 -9.03 -7.58
CA ILE A 106 1.04 -8.01 -7.68
C ILE A 106 2.36 -8.55 -7.12
N ALA A 107 2.33 -9.23 -5.98
CA ALA A 107 3.52 -9.78 -5.34
C ALA A 107 4.20 -10.85 -6.19
N ILE A 108 3.44 -11.82 -6.72
CA ILE A 108 3.95 -12.86 -7.62
C ILE A 108 4.57 -12.21 -8.86
N TYR A 109 3.88 -11.24 -9.47
CA TYR A 109 4.41 -10.52 -10.62
C TYR A 109 5.69 -9.76 -10.28
N THR A 110 5.77 -9.15 -9.10
CA THR A 110 6.98 -8.47 -8.61
C THR A 110 8.18 -9.42 -8.54
N ILE A 111 8.00 -10.61 -7.94
CA ILE A 111 9.05 -11.62 -7.81
C ILE A 111 9.53 -12.11 -9.18
N TRP A 112 8.59 -12.33 -10.11
CA TRP A 112 8.90 -12.74 -11.47
C TRP A 112 9.73 -11.68 -12.21
N VAL A 113 9.30 -10.41 -12.22
CA VAL A 113 10.05 -9.34 -12.88
C VAL A 113 11.42 -9.14 -12.21
N TYR A 114 11.51 -9.25 -10.88
CA TYR A 114 12.78 -9.16 -10.15
C TYR A 114 13.75 -10.23 -10.61
N THR A 115 13.30 -11.48 -10.67
CA THR A 115 14.13 -12.63 -11.06
C THR A 115 14.65 -12.46 -12.49
N GLU A 116 13.80 -12.03 -13.41
CA GLU A 116 14.18 -11.86 -14.81
C GLU A 116 15.15 -10.69 -15.03
N ASP A 117 15.01 -9.60 -14.27
CA ASP A 117 15.95 -8.47 -14.31
C ASP A 117 17.35 -8.85 -13.80
N HIS A 118 17.45 -9.83 -12.90
CA HIS A 118 18.74 -10.32 -12.41
C HIS A 118 19.40 -11.26 -13.42
N LYS A 119 18.63 -12.12 -14.09
CA LYS A 119 19.16 -13.02 -15.13
C LYS A 119 19.78 -12.28 -16.30
N THR A 120 19.12 -11.22 -16.80
CA THR A 120 19.64 -10.43 -17.94
C THR A 120 20.95 -9.72 -17.63
N LYS A 121 21.20 -9.35 -16.36
CA LYS A 121 22.47 -8.76 -15.93
C LYS A 121 23.62 -9.77 -15.87
N ILE A 122 23.33 -11.05 -15.64
CA ILE A 122 24.33 -12.11 -15.49
C ILE A 122 24.70 -12.75 -16.84
N HIS A 123 23.77 -12.81 -17.80
CA HIS A 123 24.01 -13.31 -19.16
C HIS A 123 23.46 -12.33 -20.21
N PRO A 124 24.27 -11.35 -20.66
CA PRO A 124 23.83 -10.35 -21.63
C PRO A 124 23.66 -10.88 -23.07
N SER A 125 24.04 -12.13 -23.37
CA SER A 125 24.01 -12.72 -24.72
C SER A 125 22.63 -13.07 -25.27
N ASN A 126 21.56 -12.93 -24.46
CA ASN A 126 20.21 -13.40 -24.79
C ASN A 126 19.18 -12.25 -24.86
N ALA A 127 19.65 -11.00 -24.94
CA ALA A 127 18.82 -9.80 -24.96
C ALA A 127 18.51 -9.29 -26.38
#